data_AF-A0A132GQR8-F1
#
_entry.id   AF-A0A132GQR8-F1
#
_cell.length_a   1.000
_cell.length_b   1.000
_cell.length_c   1.000
_cell.angle_alpha   90.00
_cell.angle_beta   90.00
_cell.angle_gamma   90.00
#
_symmetry.space_group_name_H-M   'P 1'
#
loop_
_entity.id
_entity.type
_entity.pdbx_description
1 polymer ?
#
loop_
_entity_poly.entity_id
_entity_poly.type
_entity_poly.pdbx_seq_one_letter_code
_entity_poly.pdbx_strand_id
1 'polypeptide(L)' 'TVWTMDKFTLPDDKCLVVELAEKNGGRHQSFTIENTDLVRARVISELKVSNQ' A
#
# COMPACT_ATOMS: atom_id res chain seq x y z
N THR A 1 -8.61 -8.04 11.30
CA THR A 1 -8.37 -6.80 12.05
C THR A 1 -8.00 -5.71 11.08
N VAL A 2 -8.47 -4.48 11.30
CA VAL A 2 -8.06 -3.30 10.53
C VAL A 2 -7.07 -2.51 11.38
N TRP A 3 -5.92 -2.18 10.80
CA TRP A 3 -4.92 -1.30 11.42
C TRP A 3 -4.78 -0.04 10.59
N THR A 4 -4.64 1.10 11.26
CA THR A 4 -4.46 2.41 10.65
C THR A 4 -3.15 3.03 11.12
N MET A 5 -2.50 3.81 10.26
CA MET A 5 -1.34 4.60 10.64
C MET A 5 -1.79 5.97 11.17
N ASP A 6 -0.96 6.60 12.00
CA ASP A 6 -1.17 8.00 12.39
C ASP A 6 -1.11 8.92 11.16
N LYS A 7 -1.76 10.09 11.25
CA LYS A 7 -1.71 11.08 10.17
C LYS A 7 -0.27 11.57 9.97
N PHE A 8 0.17 11.58 8.72
CA PHE A 8 1.45 12.13 8.31
C PHE A 8 1.30 12.98 7.04
N THR A 9 2.37 13.70 6.69
CA THR A 9 2.46 14.47 5.45
C THR A 9 3.53 13.84 4.56
N LEU A 10 3.20 13.63 3.29
CA LEU A 10 4.20 13.32 2.27
C LEU A 10 4.83 14.62 1.77
N PRO A 11 6.16 14.79 1.84
CA PRO A 11 6.83 15.92 1.21
C PRO A 11 6.69 15.87 -0.31
N ASP A 12 6.88 17.02 -0.94
CA ASP A 12 6.96 17.12 -2.40
C ASP A 12 8.03 16.16 -2.95
N ASP A 13 7.76 15.59 -4.12
CA ASP A 13 8.60 14.61 -4.81
C ASP A 13 8.97 13.37 -3.98
N LYS A 14 8.10 12.97 -3.03
CA LYS A 14 8.20 11.70 -2.27
C LYS A 14 6.99 10.80 -2.49
N CYS A 15 7.25 9.49 -2.39
CA CYS A 15 6.25 8.44 -2.48
C CYS A 15 6.14 7.66 -1.17
N LEU A 16 4.99 7.05 -0.92
CA LEU A 16 4.84 6.06 0.14
C LEU A 16 5.27 4.69 -0.40
N VAL A 17 6.26 4.06 0.21
CA VAL A 17 6.67 2.69 -0.11
C VAL A 17 6.14 1.77 0.98
N VAL A 18 5.42 0.72 0.58
CA VAL A 18 4.93 -0.30 1.50
C VAL A 18 5.64 -1.61 1.18
N GLU A 19 6.24 -2.19 2.21
CA GLU A 19 7.00 -3.44 2.12
C GLU A 19 6.35 -4.50 3.00
N LEU A 20 6.15 -5.69 2.43
CA LEU A 20 5.67 -6.87 3.15
C LEU A 20 6.69 -7.99 3.00
N ALA A 21 7.20 -8.44 4.14
CA ALA A 21 8.15 -9.55 4.21
C ALA A 21 7.69 -10.59 5.24
N GLU A 22 7.99 -11.85 4.95
CA GLU A 22 7.84 -12.93 5.92
C GLU A 22 9.03 -12.95 6.87
N LYS A 23 8.78 -12.81 8.18
CA LYS A 23 9.81 -12.70 9.24
C LYS A 23 10.90 -13.78 9.16
N ASN A 24 10.55 -14.98 8.69
CA ASN A 24 11.46 -16.11 8.49
C ASN A 24 11.21 -16.82 7.14
N GLY A 25 10.73 -16.09 6.13
CA GLY A 25 10.40 -16.62 4.81
C GLY A 25 11.28 -16.03 3.71
N GLY A 26 11.14 -16.57 2.49
CA GLY A 26 11.87 -16.06 1.32
C GLY A 26 11.13 -14.97 0.55
N ARG A 27 9.86 -14.71 0.88
CA ARG A 27 9.02 -13.78 0.12
C ARG A 27 9.12 -12.36 0.68
N HIS A 28 9.47 -11.44 -0.20
CA HIS A 28 9.46 -10.00 0.03
C HIS A 28 8.77 -9.33 -1.16
N GLN A 29 7.77 -8.50 -0.88
CA GLN A 29 7.05 -7.72 -1.89
C GLN A 29 7.08 -6.25 -1.49
N SER A 30 7.37 -5.39 -2.44
CA SER A 30 7.36 -3.94 -2.28
C SER A 30 6.44 -3.32 -3.32
N PHE A 31 5.72 -2.27 -2.93
CA PHE A 31 4.93 -1.45 -3.83
C PHE A 31 5.06 0.03 -3.47
N THR A 32 5.26 0.82 -4.52
CA THR A 32 5.32 2.29 -4.45
C THR A 32 3.94 2.86 -4.71
N ILE A 33 3.52 3.78 -3.86
CA ILE A 33 2.25 4.49 -3.93
C ILE A 33 2.57 5.97 -4.13
N GLU A 34 2.15 6.53 -5.26
CA GLU A 34 2.31 7.96 -5.56
C GLU A 34 1.19 8.79 -4.90
N ASN A 35 1.37 10.12 -4.86
CA ASN A 35 0.32 11.03 -4.39
C ASN A 35 -0.99 10.86 -5.18
N THR A 36 -0.87 10.67 -6.50
CA THR A 36 -2.01 10.45 -7.41
C THR A 36 -2.81 9.20 -7.05
N ASP A 37 -2.15 8.13 -6.60
CA ASP A 37 -2.80 6.91 -6.14
C ASP A 37 -3.57 7.14 -4.84
N LEU A 38 -2.97 7.86 -3.88
CA LEU A 38 -3.59 8.19 -2.59
C LEU A 38 -4.83 9.07 -2.78
N VAL A 39 -4.75 10.09 -3.64
CA VAL A 39 -5.87 10.98 -3.96
C VAL A 39 -7.02 10.22 -4.64
N ARG A 40 -6.72 9.20 -5.43
CA ARG A 40 -7.71 8.37 -6.14
C ARG A 40 -8.17 7.15 -5.34
N ALA A 41 -7.59 6.91 -4.17
CA ALA A 41 -7.91 5.75 -3.35
C ALA A 41 -9.39 5.74 -2.95
N ARG A 42 -10.00 4.57 -3.00
CA ARG A 42 -11.40 4.35 -2.64
C ARG A 42 -11.54 3.05 -1.88
N VAL A 43 -12.55 2.97 -1.02
CA VAL A 43 -12.91 1.74 -0.33
C VAL A 43 -13.23 0.67 -1.37
N ILE A 44 -12.50 -0.44 -1.33
CA ILE A 44 -12.85 -1.63 -2.11
C ILE A 44 -13.86 -2.43 -1.29
N SER A 45 -15.08 -2.59 -1.83
CA SER A 45 -16.10 -3.42 -1.19
C SER A 45 -15.80 -4.90 -1.31
N GLU A 46 -15.16 -5.30 -2.41
CA GLU A 46 -14.80 -6.68 -2.72
C GLU A 46 -13.46 -6.70 -3.46
N LEU A 47 -12.59 -7.65 -3.07
CA LEU A 47 -11.35 -7.91 -3.77
C LEU A 47 -11.66 -8.70 -5.05
N LYS A 48 -11.57 -8.07 -6.22
CA LYS A 48 -11.62 -8.78 -7.50
C LYS A 48 -10.25 -9.38 -7.80
N VAL A 49 -10.12 -10.68 -7.59
CA VAL A 49 -8.96 -11.45 -8.07
C VAL A 49 -9.25 -11.85 -9.52
N SER A 50 -8.56 -11.23 -10.48
CA SER A 50 -8.59 -11.71 -11.86
C SER A 50 -7.73 -12.97 -11.96
N ASN A 51 -8.36 -14.13 -12.04
CA ASN A 51 -7.67 -15.36 -12.44
C ASN A 51 -7.32 -15.22 -13.92
N GLN A 52 -6.06 -14.92 -14.22
CA GLN A 52 -5.44 -15.25 -15.50
C GLN A 52 -4.69 -16.55 -15.36
#